data_AF-A0A3B4WPT4-F1
#
_entry.id   AF-A0A3B4WPT4-F1
#
_cell.length_a   1.000
_cell.length_b   1.000
_cell.length_c   1.000
_cell.angle_alpha   90.00
_cell.angle_beta   90.00
_cell.angle_gamma   90.00
#
_symmetry.space_group_name_H-M   'P 1'
#
loop_
_entity.id
_entity.type
_entity.pdbx_description
1 polymer ?
#
loop_
_entity_poly.entity_id
_entity_poly.type
_entity_poly.pdbx_seq_one_letter_code
_entity_poly.pdbx_strand_id
1 'polypeptide(L)' 'MPCESLTQSVCDLALGFGESEGSKMARPFGVALLVAGWDSKGPVLYHTDPSGTYTRFDAKAIGAGSEGAQTALQEWT' A
#
# COMPACT_ATOMS: atom_id res chain seq x y z
N MET A 1 -2.65 -2.69 17.70
CA MET A 1 -3.19 -2.01 16.52
C MET A 1 -3.10 -2.99 15.36
N PRO A 2 -4.21 -3.33 14.67
CA PRO A 2 -4.16 -4.17 13.46
C PRO A 2 -3.32 -3.50 12.37
N CYS A 3 -2.55 -4.27 11.60
CA CYS A 3 -1.77 -3.71 10.48
C CYS A 3 -2.67 -3.06 9.43
N GLU A 4 -3.89 -3.56 9.26
CA GLU A 4 -4.92 -2.95 8.41
C GLU A 4 -5.22 -1.49 8.80
N SER A 5 -5.36 -1.21 10.11
CA SER A 5 -5.65 0.15 10.58
C SER A 5 -4.49 1.12 10.30
N LEU A 6 -3.25 0.62 10.36
CA LEU A 6 -2.07 1.40 9.96
C LEU A 6 -2.10 1.68 8.46
N THR A 7 -2.33 0.66 7.64
CA THR A 7 -2.44 0.79 6.18
C THR A 7 -3.52 1.79 5.79
N GLN A 8 -4.69 1.71 6.42
CA GLN A 8 -5.80 2.62 6.16
C GLN A 8 -5.45 4.07 6.53
N SER A 9 -4.78 4.28 7.69
CA SER A 9 -4.34 5.62 8.09
C SER A 9 -3.35 6.25 7.09
N VAL A 10 -2.49 5.42 6.48
CA VAL A 10 -1.56 5.87 5.42
C VAL A 10 -2.32 6.21 4.14
N CYS A 11 -3.31 5.39 3.75
CA CYS A 11 -4.17 5.66 2.60
C CYS A 11 -4.98 6.96 2.77
N ASP A 12 -5.55 7.18 3.96
CA ASP A 12 -6.31 8.40 4.27
C ASP A 12 -5.42 9.65 4.17
N LEU A 13 -4.16 9.55 4.63
CA LEU A 13 -3.17 10.62 4.44
C LEU A 13 -2.84 10.83 2.96
N ALA A 14 -2.73 9.75 2.18
CA ALA A 14 -2.43 9.82 0.75
C ALA A 14 -3.53 10.47 -0.08
N LEU A 15 -4.78 10.33 0.33
CA LEU A 15 -5.94 10.99 -0.27
C LEU A 15 -6.05 12.48 0.06
N GLY A 16 -5.30 12.98 1.04
CA GLY A 16 -5.34 14.35 1.53
C GLY A 16 -4.73 15.41 0.60
N PHE A 17 -4.99 15.38 -0.71
CA PHE A 17 -4.55 16.38 -1.69
C PHE A 17 -5.75 17.19 -2.25
N GLY A 18 -5.56 18.48 -2.56
CA GLY A 18 -6.59 19.33 -3.21
C GLY A 18 -6.70 20.78 -2.70
N GLU A 19 -7.50 21.60 -3.39
CA GLU A 19 -7.54 23.08 -3.27
C GLU A 19 -8.55 23.64 -2.25
N SER A 20 -8.74 23.00 -1.08
CA SER A 20 -9.60 23.57 -0.01
C SER A 20 -8.79 23.88 1.25
N GLU A 21 -9.04 25.07 1.81
CA GLU A 21 -8.40 25.67 2.99
C GLU A 21 -8.15 24.65 4.11
N GLY A 22 -6.86 24.45 4.44
CA GLY A 22 -6.35 23.46 5.39
C GLY A 22 -5.07 22.79 4.88
N SER A 23 -4.32 22.14 5.77
CA SER A 23 -3.03 21.49 5.52
C SER A 23 -3.11 20.28 4.57
N LYS A 24 -3.58 20.48 3.34
CA LYS A 24 -3.64 19.46 2.29
C LYS A 24 -2.38 19.50 1.44
N MET A 25 -1.93 18.33 1.03
CA MET A 25 -0.72 18.17 0.22
C MET A 25 -0.92 18.82 -1.15
N ALA A 26 0.09 19.56 -1.63
CA ALA A 26 0.03 20.22 -2.94
C ALA A 26 -0.03 19.25 -4.13
N ARG A 27 0.38 17.98 -3.93
CA ARG A 27 0.41 16.92 -4.94
C ARG A 27 0.16 15.55 -4.29
N PRO A 28 -0.43 14.58 -5.00
CA PRO A 28 -0.52 13.20 -4.52
C PRO A 28 0.87 12.59 -4.30
N PHE A 29 0.95 11.53 -3.49
CA PHE A 29 2.17 10.73 -3.37
C PHE A 29 2.48 10.02 -4.69
N GLY A 30 3.68 10.22 -5.22
CA GLY A 30 4.17 9.52 -6.41
C GLY A 30 4.76 8.13 -6.12
N VAL A 31 4.25 7.44 -5.10
CA VAL A 31 4.77 6.14 -4.65
C VAL A 31 3.64 5.14 -4.39
N ALA A 32 3.91 3.87 -4.64
CA ALA A 32 3.14 2.75 -4.11
C ALA A 32 3.88 2.20 -2.87
N LEU A 33 3.15 1.67 -1.90
CA LEU A 33 3.74 1.12 -0.67
C LEU A 33 3.40 -0.36 -0.51
N LEU A 34 4.33 -1.10 0.09
CA LEU A 34 4.10 -2.42 0.66
C LEU A 34 4.16 -2.30 2.17
N VAL A 35 3.07 -2.62 2.86
CA VAL A 35 2.95 -2.59 4.31
C VAL A 35 2.86 -4.03 4.80
N ALA A 36 3.95 -4.51 5.42
CA ALA A 36 4.01 -5.84 6.01
C ALA A 36 3.96 -5.77 7.53
N GLY A 37 3.38 -6.78 8.16
CA GLY A 37 3.34 -6.88 9.60
C GLY A 37 2.86 -8.23 10.11
N TRP A 38 2.71 -8.31 11.43
CA TRP A 38 2.20 -9.48 12.13
C TRP A 38 1.07 -9.05 13.06
N ASP A 39 -0.13 -9.59 12.84
CA ASP A 39 -1.30 -9.33 13.68
C ASP A 39 -1.75 -10.61 14.43
N SER A 40 -2.87 -10.55 15.14
CA SER A 40 -3.41 -11.69 15.89
C SER A 40 -3.78 -12.90 15.02
N LYS A 41 -3.91 -12.71 13.70
CA LYS A 41 -4.22 -13.75 12.71
C LYS A 41 -2.97 -14.22 11.94
N GLY A 42 -1.80 -13.66 12.24
CA GLY A 42 -0.51 -14.05 11.66
C GLY A 42 0.10 -13.00 10.74
N PRO A 43 0.96 -13.40 9.79
CA PRO A 43 1.62 -12.47 8.88
C PRO A 43 0.62 -11.88 7.88
N VAL A 44 0.80 -10.59 7.57
CA VAL A 44 -0.03 -9.84 6.63
C VAL A 44 0.84 -8.95 5.76
N LEU A 45 0.47 -8.83 4.48
CA LEU A 45 1.08 -7.93 3.51
C LEU A 45 -0.03 -7.17 2.77
N TYR A 46 0.07 -5.85 2.77
CA TYR A 46 -0.81 -4.95 2.05
C TYR A 46 -0.04 -4.17 1.00
N HIS A 47 -0.66 -3.96 -0.15
CA HIS A 47 -0.18 -3.05 -1.17
C HIS A 47 -1.11 -1.84 -1.23
N THR A 48 -0.54 -0.64 -1.21
CA THR A 48 -1.28 0.62 -1.36
C THR A 48 -0.81 1.34 -2.61
N ASP A 49 -1.76 1.97 -3.31
CA ASP A 49 -1.45 2.85 -4.44
C ASP A 49 -1.92 4.29 -4.17
N PRO A 50 -1.51 5.26 -4.99
CA PRO A 50 -1.87 6.67 -4.81
C PRO A 50 -3.38 6.96 -4.89
N SER A 51 -4.22 5.99 -5.27
CA SER A 51 -5.69 6.16 -5.25
C SER A 51 -6.28 6.08 -3.85
N GLY A 52 -5.47 5.76 -2.82
CA GLY A 52 -5.96 5.53 -1.47
C GLY A 52 -6.57 4.14 -1.26
N THR A 53 -6.47 3.25 -2.25
CA THR A 53 -6.92 1.86 -2.13
C THR A 53 -5.79 1.00 -1.58
N TYR A 54 -6.13 0.04 -0.71
CA TYR A 54 -5.21 -1.01 -0.27
C TYR A 54 -5.82 -2.40 -0.49
N THR A 55 -4.95 -3.35 -0.83
CA THR A 55 -5.33 -4.75 -1.06
C THR A 55 -4.34 -5.67 -0.35
N ARG A 56 -4.85 -6.74 0.27
CA ARG A 56 -4.03 -7.77 0.92
C ARG A 56 -3.47 -8.75 -0.13
N PHE A 57 -2.23 -9.16 0.05
CA PHE A 57 -1.55 -10.15 -0.78
C PHE A 57 -0.79 -11.15 0.10
N ASP A 58 -0.56 -12.35 -0.44
CA ASP A 58 0.40 -13.28 0.14
C ASP A 58 1.82 -12.97 -0.39
N ALA A 59 1.91 -12.59 -1.67
CA ALA A 59 3.13 -12.13 -2.31
C ALA A 59 2.85 -11.03 -3.35
N LYS A 60 3.64 -9.95 -3.32
CA LYS A 60 3.48 -8.81 -4.24
C LYS A 60 4.81 -8.15 -4.58
N ALA A 61 5.03 -7.89 -5.87
CA ALA A 61 6.10 -7.04 -6.37
C ALA A 61 5.57 -5.68 -6.86
N ILE A 62 6.39 -4.62 -6.71
CA ILE A 62 6.13 -3.25 -7.19
C ILE A 62 7.39 -2.67 -7.86
N GLY A 63 7.22 -1.60 -8.66
CA GLY A 63 8.32 -0.91 -9.34
C GLY A 63 8.64 -1.45 -10.74
N ALA A 64 9.75 -0.98 -11.33
CA ALA A 64 10.06 -1.15 -12.75
C ALA A 64 10.34 -2.61 -13.19
N GLY A 65 10.71 -3.49 -12.27
CA GLY A 65 10.93 -4.92 -12.53
C GLY A 65 9.82 -5.83 -11.99
N SER A 66 8.67 -5.25 -11.61
CA SER A 66 7.64 -5.99 -10.87
C SER A 66 6.98 -7.11 -11.67
N GLU A 67 6.88 -7.00 -12.99
CA GLU A 67 6.26 -8.04 -13.82
C GLU A 67 7.01 -9.37 -13.71
N GLY A 68 8.30 -9.39 -14.00
CA GLY A 68 9.13 -10.61 -13.89
C GLY A 68 9.23 -11.12 -12.45
N ALA A 69 9.34 -10.21 -11.47
CA ALA A 69 9.36 -10.58 -10.06
C ALA A 69 8.02 -11.18 -9.61
N GLN A 70 6.88 -10.66 -10.09
CA GLN A 70 5.56 -11.19 -9.75
C GLN A 70 5.35 -12.58 -10.36
N THR A 71 5.79 -12.81 -11.60
CA THR A 71 5.77 -14.15 -12.22
C THR A 71 6.57 -15.14 -11.38
N ALA A 72 7.79 -14.78 -10.97
CA ALA A 72 8.59 -15.63 -10.10
C ALA A 72 7.89 -15.91 -8.76
N LEU A 73 7.22 -14.93 -8.15
CA LEU A 73 6.46 -15.15 -6.91
C LEU A 73 5.27 -16.11 -7.12
N GLN A 74 4.59 -16.04 -8.26
CA GLN A 74 3.45 -16.91 -8.58
C GLN A 74 3.85 -18.36 -8.87
N GLU A 75 5.01 -18.58 -9.48
CA GLU A 75 5.53 -19.94 -9.73
C GLU A 75 5.95 -20.67 -8.44
N TRP A 76 6.26 -19.91 -7.38
CA TRP A 76 6.73 -20.43 -6.09
C TRP A 76 5.63 -20.55 -5.04
N THR A 77 4.39 -20.19 -5.35
CA THR A 77 3.22 -20.26 -4.46
C THR A 77 2.23 -21.32 -4.93
#